data_AF-A0A7V8WIN1-F1
#
_entry.id   AF-A0A7V8WIN1-F1
#
_cell.length_a   1.000
_cell.length_b   1.000
_cell.length_c   1.000
_cell.angle_alpha   90.00
_cell.angle_beta   90.00
_cell.angle_gamma   90.00
#
_symmetry.space_group_name_H-M   'P 1'
#
loop_
_entity.id
_entity.type
_entity.pdbx_description
1 polymer ?
#
loop_
_entity_poly.entity_id
_entity_poly.type
_entity_poly.pdbx_seq_one_letter_code
_entity_poly.pdbx_strand_id
1 'polypeptide(L)' 'GTVYYRLHGSPRKYWSRYPRQRITQWAADLQRVEAGSEAWCIFDNTASGAAIENALEMLGLTAR' A
#
# COMPACT_ATOMS: atom_id res chain seq x y z
N GLY A 1 8.06 16.37 5.76
CA GLY A 1 8.98 15.29 5.32
C GLY A 1 8.27 14.38 4.34
N THR A 2 8.92 13.30 3.88
CA THR A 2 8.29 12.35 2.94
C THR A 2 8.31 10.93 3.52
N VAL A 3 7.15 10.30 3.60
CA VAL A 3 7.00 8.86 3.89
C VAL A 3 6.85 8.13 2.56
N TYR A 4 7.65 7.07 2.36
CA TYR A 4 7.69 6.34 1.10
C TYR A 4 7.68 4.83 1.34
N TYR A 5 6.60 4.16 0.90
CA TYR A 5 6.46 2.71 0.89
C TYR A 5 6.50 2.18 -0.54
N ARG A 6 7.37 1.20 -0.78
CA ARG A 6 7.38 0.42 -2.02
C ARG A 6 7.26 -1.06 -1.67
N LEU A 7 6.14 -1.64 -2.06
CA LEU A 7 5.66 -2.92 -1.57
C LEU A 7 5.74 -3.95 -2.68
N HIS A 8 6.73 -4.82 -2.58
CA HIS A 8 7.06 -5.77 -3.64
C HIS A 8 6.31 -7.11 -3.54
N GLY A 9 5.39 -7.30 -2.61
CA GLY A 9 4.71 -8.59 -2.40
C GLY A 9 5.46 -9.53 -1.45
N SER A 10 4.68 -10.32 -0.71
CA SER A 10 5.16 -11.33 0.26
C SER A 10 4.11 -12.44 0.39
N PRO A 11 4.49 -13.73 0.48
CA PRO A 11 5.85 -14.26 0.67
C PRO A 11 6.71 -14.30 -0.60
N ARG A 12 6.12 -14.27 -1.80
CA ARG A 12 6.86 -14.25 -3.06
C ARG A 12 6.95 -12.84 -3.62
N LYS A 13 8.16 -12.30 -3.67
CA LYS A 13 8.44 -10.98 -4.26
C LYS A 13 7.94 -10.91 -5.70
N TYR A 14 7.46 -9.74 -6.07
CA TYR A 14 6.80 -9.31 -7.30
C TYR A 14 5.48 -10.01 -7.63
N TRP A 15 5.10 -11.08 -6.92
CA TRP A 15 3.95 -11.93 -7.25
C TRP A 15 2.85 -11.91 -6.20
N SER A 16 3.21 -11.97 -4.93
CA SER A 16 2.22 -12.22 -3.89
C SER A 16 1.37 -10.99 -3.61
N ARG A 17 0.05 -11.21 -3.57
CA ARG A 17 -0.93 -10.27 -3.07
C ARG A 17 -0.79 -10.11 -1.56
N TYR A 18 -0.90 -8.88 -1.05
CA TYR A 18 -1.02 -8.66 0.38
C TYR A 18 -2.45 -8.95 0.87
N PRO A 19 -2.60 -9.50 2.11
CA PRO A 19 -3.90 -9.66 2.72
C PRO A 19 -4.46 -8.29 3.16
N ARG A 20 -5.79 -8.14 3.12
CA ARG A 20 -6.50 -6.89 3.49
C ARG A 20 -6.09 -6.34 4.86
N GLN A 21 -5.81 -7.20 5.83
CA GLN A 21 -5.35 -6.80 7.16
C GLN A 21 -4.06 -5.96 7.09
N ARG A 22 -3.09 -6.35 6.25
CA ARG A 22 -1.83 -5.60 6.07
C ARG A 22 -2.07 -4.25 5.41
N ILE A 23 -2.94 -4.22 4.40
CA ILE A 23 -3.32 -2.98 3.72
C ILE A 23 -4.01 -2.01 4.69
N THR A 24 -4.88 -2.53 5.55
CA THR A 24 -5.57 -1.75 6.60
C THR A 24 -4.59 -1.11 7.58
N GLN A 25 -3.57 -1.87 8.01
CA GLN A 25 -2.51 -1.34 8.89
C GLN A 25 -1.76 -0.19 8.22
N TRP A 26 -1.30 -0.39 6.98
CA TRP A 26 -0.60 0.66 6.24
C TRP A 26 -1.48 1.87 5.94
N ALA A 27 -2.76 1.68 5.62
CA ALA A 27 -3.69 2.78 5.42
C ALA A 27 -3.81 3.65 6.67
N ALA A 28 -3.94 3.03 7.85
CA ALA A 28 -3.98 3.74 9.13
C ALA A 28 -2.67 4.47 9.42
N ASP A 29 -1.51 3.88 9.08
CA ASP A 29 -0.21 4.53 9.26
C ASP A 29 -0.05 5.75 8.35
N LEU A 30 -0.45 5.64 7.08
CA LEU A 30 -0.41 6.74 6.10
C LEU A 30 -1.36 7.89 6.49
N GLN A 31 -2.52 7.59 7.07
CA GLN A 31 -3.46 8.60 7.56
C GLN A 31 -2.96 9.37 8.78
N ARG A 32 -1.98 8.83 9.53
CA ARG A 32 -1.36 9.50 10.68
C ARG A 32 -0.15 10.36 10.31
N VAL A 33 0.22 10.41 9.03
CA VAL A 33 1.31 11.27 8.56
C VAL A 33 0.98 12.73 8.88
N GLU A 34 1.98 13.44 9.43
CA GLU A 34 1.84 14.83 9.89
C GLU A 34 1.39 15.75 8.75
N ALA A 35 0.56 16.74 9.09
CA ALA A 35 0.18 17.79 8.16
C ALA A 35 1.42 18.49 7.58
N GLY A 36 1.48 18.63 6.26
CA GLY A 36 2.65 19.17 5.54
C GLY A 36 3.72 18.14 5.18
N SER A 37 3.52 16.85 5.51
CA SER A 37 4.32 15.75 4.96
C SER A 37 3.60 15.04 3.81
N GLU A 38 4.37 14.57 2.83
CA GLU A 38 3.84 13.75 1.74
C GLU A 38 3.96 12.26 2.09
N ALA A 39 2.98 11.47 1.66
CA ALA A 39 2.95 10.04 1.86
C ALA A 39 2.73 9.32 0.52
N TRP A 40 3.68 8.46 0.15
CA TRP A 40 3.66 7.68 -1.08
C TRP A 40 3.59 6.19 -0.75
N CYS A 41 2.67 5.47 -1.38
CA CYS A 41 2.56 4.02 -1.25
C CYS A 41 2.42 3.39 -2.64
N ILE A 42 3.43 2.63 -3.05
CA ILE A 42 3.53 2.03 -4.38
C ILE A 42 3.51 0.51 -4.24
N PHE A 43 2.51 -0.14 -4.84
CA PHE A 43 2.46 -1.58 -4.99
C PHE A 43 3.21 -1.99 -6.26
N ASP A 44 4.28 -2.75 -6.08
CA ASP A 44 5.19 -3.23 -7.14
C ASP A 44 5.17 -4.77 -7.23
N ASN A 45 4.09 -5.40 -6.76
CA ASN A 45 3.81 -6.83 -6.91
C ASN A 45 2.99 -7.09 -8.19
N THR A 46 3.52 -6.63 -9.33
CA THR A 46 2.80 -6.56 -10.61
C THR A 46 2.83 -7.85 -11.42
N ALA A 47 3.75 -8.78 -11.14
CA ALA A 47 3.99 -9.94 -12.01
C ALA A 47 2.82 -10.93 -12.09
N SER A 48 1.90 -10.90 -11.11
CA SER A 48 0.65 -11.67 -11.11
C SER A 48 -0.60 -10.81 -11.35
N GLY A 49 -0.44 -9.49 -11.48
CA GLY A 49 -1.54 -8.52 -11.46
C GLY A 49 -2.01 -8.09 -10.05
N ALA A 50 -1.49 -8.70 -8.97
CA ALA A 50 -1.93 -8.43 -7.60
C ALA A 50 -1.81 -6.97 -7.14
N ALA A 51 -0.89 -6.20 -7.73
CA ALA A 51 -0.69 -4.79 -7.40
C ALA A 51 -1.96 -3.94 -7.57
N ILE A 52 -2.77 -4.17 -8.61
CA ILE A 52 -3.96 -3.35 -8.86
C ILE A 52 -5.04 -3.58 -7.79
N GLU A 53 -5.25 -4.83 -7.39
CA GLU A 53 -6.19 -5.17 -6.32
C GLU A 53 -5.75 -4.57 -4.98
N ASN A 54 -4.45 -4.65 -4.67
CA ASN A 54 -3.91 -4.05 -3.45
C ASN A 54 -4.02 -2.52 -3.45
N ALA A 55 -3.80 -1.87 -4.59
CA ALA A 55 -3.97 -0.42 -4.73
C ALA A 55 -5.43 0.00 -4.59
N LEU A 56 -6.37 -0.72 -5.20
CA LEU A 56 -7.81 -0.44 -5.07
C LEU A 56 -8.29 -0.64 -3.63
N GLU A 57 -7.85 -1.69 -2.93
CA GLU A 57 -8.13 -1.86 -1.50
C GLU A 57 -7.59 -0.70 -0.65
N MET A 58 -6.35 -0.25 -0.92
CA MET A 58 -5.77 0.91 -0.25
C MET A 58 -6.60 2.17 -0.48
N LEU A 59 -6.97 2.46 -1.74
CA LEU A 59 -7.81 3.61 -2.07
C LEU A 59 -9.17 3.56 -1.37
N GLY A 60 -9.81 2.39 -1.29
CA GLY A 60 -11.06 2.24 -0.57
C GLY A 60 -10.96 2.48 0.95
N LEU A 61 -9.77 2.36 1.53
CA LEU A 61 -9.51 2.61 2.96
C LEU A 61 -9.06 4.05 3.24
N THR A 62 -8.48 4.74 2.23
CA THR A 62 -7.96 6.10 2.38
C THR A 62 -8.80 7.18 1.72
N ALA A 63 -9.73 6.81 0.84
CA ALA A 63 -10.72 7.72 0.30
C ALA A 63 -11.58 8.29 1.44
N ARG A 64 -11.75 9.62 1.45
CA ARG A 64 -12.63 10.34 2.37
C ARG A 64 -14.05 10.35 1.86
#